data_AF-A0A1G0Y4B8-F1
#
_entry.id   AF-A0A1G0Y4B8-F1
#
_cell.length_a   1.000
_cell.length_b   1.000
_cell.length_c   1.000
_cell.angle_alpha   90.00
_cell.angle_beta   90.00
_cell.angle_gamma   90.00
#
_symmetry.space_group_name_H-M   'P 1'
#
loop_
_entity.id
_entity.type
_entity.pdbx_description
1 polymer ?
#
loop_
_entity_poly.entity_id
_entity_poly.type
_entity_poly.pdbx_seq_one_letter_code
_entity_poly.pdbx_strand_id
1 'polypeptide(L)'
;MLEDGLTLTVTVSSAHGLAVPAPGSHERAYGSVLTNSVASPDEQGSTQFVCLGWTMNGNSPASGSASSFAMTLTNHDALSDQDGDGLLT
;
A
#
# COMPACT_ATOMS: atom_id res chain seq x y z
N MET A 1 10.07 29.52 -4.30
CA MET A 1 9.97 28.63 -5.48
C MET A 1 8.85 27.67 -5.14
N LEU A 2 7.67 27.87 -5.74
CA LEU A 2 6.48 27.09 -5.40
C LEU A 2 6.70 25.66 -5.90
N GLU A 3 6.51 24.67 -5.03
CA GLU A 3 6.54 23.22 -5.32
C GLU A 3 5.30 22.81 -6.16
N ASP A 4 4.87 23.67 -7.07
CA ASP A 4 3.70 23.48 -7.93
C ASP A 4 4.17 22.71 -9.18
N GLY A 5 3.96 21.40 -9.18
CA GLY A 5 4.32 20.51 -10.30
C GLY A 5 5.36 19.42 -10.00
N LEU A 6 5.77 19.23 -8.73
CA LEU A 6 6.57 18.06 -8.38
C LEU A 6 5.68 16.81 -8.35
N THR A 7 5.91 15.88 -9.27
CA THR A 7 5.32 14.53 -9.24
C THR A 7 6.26 13.56 -8.53
N LEU A 8 5.67 12.72 -7.68
CA LEU A 8 6.34 11.64 -6.97
C LEU A 8 5.76 10.31 -7.42
N THR A 9 6.64 9.34 -7.59
CA THR A 9 6.25 7.96 -7.91
C THR A 9 6.05 7.17 -6.64
N VAL A 10 4.87 6.55 -6.51
CA VAL A 10 4.60 5.51 -5.52
C VAL A 10 4.50 4.17 -6.23
N THR A 11 5.21 3.17 -5.74
CA THR A 11 5.10 1.79 -6.25
C THR A 11 4.34 0.95 -5.24
N VAL A 12 3.23 0.36 -5.65
CA VAL A 12 2.42 -0.53 -4.82
C VAL A 12 2.72 -1.97 -5.22
N SER A 13 3.10 -2.80 -4.25
CA SER A 13 3.24 -4.25 -4.41
C SER A 13 2.33 -4.98 -3.43
N SER A 14 1.47 -5.85 -3.96
CA SER A 14 0.63 -6.78 -3.19
C SER A 14 0.88 -8.17 -3.78
N ALA A 15 1.25 -9.15 -2.96
CA ALA A 15 1.40 -10.52 -3.43
C ALA A 15 0.02 -11.20 -3.56
N HIS A 16 -0.86 -10.96 -2.59
CA HIS A 16 -2.24 -11.41 -2.59
C HIS A 16 -3.20 -10.27 -2.21
N GLY A 17 -4.51 -10.46 -2.42
CA GLY A 17 -5.53 -9.43 -2.18
C GLY A 17 -5.67 -8.36 -3.27
N LEU A 18 -6.85 -7.74 -3.33
CA LEU A 18 -7.12 -6.60 -4.20
C LEU A 18 -6.65 -5.31 -3.53
N ALA A 19 -5.39 -4.94 -3.77
CA ALA A 19 -4.85 -3.64 -3.38
C ALA A 19 -5.46 -2.50 -4.22
N VAL A 20 -5.80 -1.41 -3.55
CA VAL A 20 -6.27 -0.16 -4.15
C VAL A 20 -5.38 0.96 -3.61
N PRO A 21 -4.63 1.69 -4.47
CA PRO A 21 -4.51 1.51 -5.92
C PRO A 21 -3.91 0.15 -6.30
N ALA A 22 -4.22 -0.33 -7.52
CA ALA A 22 -3.74 -1.61 -8.02
C ALA A 22 -2.20 -1.70 -7.97
N PRO A 23 -1.61 -2.89 -7.77
CA PRO A 23 -0.17 -3.06 -7.80
C PRO A 23 0.45 -2.49 -9.08
N GLY A 24 1.54 -1.74 -8.93
CA GLY A 24 2.18 -1.00 -10.00
C GLY A 24 2.69 0.36 -9.56
N SER A 25 3.32 1.08 -10.48
CA SER A 25 3.83 2.43 -10.26
C SER A 25 2.76 3.46 -10.62
N HIS A 26 2.53 4.40 -9.70
CA HIS A 26 1.57 5.48 -9.84
C HIS A 26 2.26 6.81 -9.60
N GLU A 27 2.04 7.78 -10.48
CA GLU A 27 2.50 9.14 -10.25
C GLU A 27 1.43 9.95 -9.52
N ARG A 28 1.84 10.75 -8.54
CA ARG A 28 0.97 11.64 -7.78
C ARG A 28 1.71 12.94 -7.50
N ALA A 29 0.97 14.04 -7.40
CA ALA A 29 1.56 15.31 -7.03
C ALA A 29 2.11 15.25 -5.60
N TYR A 30 3.23 15.91 -5.35
CA TYR A 30 3.76 16.17 -4.02
C TYR A 30 2.68 16.77 -3.12
N GLY A 31 2.61 16.29 -1.88
CA GLY A 31 1.59 16.69 -0.90
C GLY A 31 0.22 16.04 -1.12
N SER A 32 0.05 15.17 -2.12
CA SER A 32 -1.20 14.44 -2.31
C SER A 32 -1.44 13.45 -1.17
N VAL A 33 -2.70 13.37 -0.71
CA VAL A 33 -3.11 12.31 0.22
C VAL A 33 -3.34 11.03 -0.57
N LEU A 34 -2.55 10.00 -0.26
CA LEU A 34 -2.73 8.65 -0.75
C LEU A 34 -3.57 7.86 0.25
N THR A 35 -4.63 7.22 -0.24
CA THR A 35 -5.41 6.25 0.52
C THR A 35 -5.16 4.89 -0.09
N ASN A 36 -4.61 3.98 0.71
CA ASN A 36 -4.23 2.65 0.29
C ASN A 36 -5.02 1.64 1.11
N SER A 37 -5.60 0.64 0.45
CA SER A 37 -6.36 -0.42 1.10
C SER A 37 -6.16 -1.74 0.38
N VAL A 38 -6.08 -2.83 1.12
CA VAL A 38 -6.12 -4.19 0.59
C VAL A 38 -7.41 -4.86 1.05
N ALA A 39 -8.16 -5.43 0.12
CA ALA A 39 -9.31 -6.25 0.48
C ALA A 39 -8.81 -7.51 1.23
N SER A 40 -9.25 -7.67 2.48
CA SER A 40 -8.89 -8.80 3.33
C SER A 40 -10.08 -9.23 4.20
N PRO A 41 -10.31 -10.54 4.40
CA PRO A 41 -9.57 -11.65 3.80
C PRO A 41 -9.80 -11.80 2.28
N ASP A 42 -8.76 -12.21 1.56
CA ASP A 42 -8.84 -12.60 0.14
C ASP A 42 -8.93 -14.12 0.05
N GLU A 43 -10.03 -14.63 -0.46
CA GLU A 43 -10.31 -16.07 -0.56
C GLU A 43 -9.95 -16.57 -1.96
N GLN A 44 -8.85 -17.31 -2.06
CA GLN A 44 -8.40 -17.94 -3.30
C GLN A 44 -8.54 -19.47 -3.19
N GLY A 45 -9.71 -19.97 -3.59
CA GLY A 45 -10.04 -21.39 -3.49
C GLY A 45 -10.20 -21.83 -2.03
N SER A 46 -9.32 -22.72 -1.56
CA SER A 46 -9.30 -23.16 -0.15
C SER A 46 -8.33 -22.37 0.73
N THR A 47 -7.59 -21.41 0.16
CA THR A 47 -6.59 -20.61 0.88
C THR A 47 -7.14 -19.22 1.16
N GLN A 48 -6.98 -18.76 2.39
CA GLN A 48 -7.31 -17.41 2.81
C GLN A 48 -6.02 -16.61 3.03
N PHE A 49 -5.91 -15.46 2.35
CA PHE A 49 -4.84 -14.51 2.57
C PHE A 49 -5.36 -13.37 3.46
N VAL A 50 -4.72 -13.23 4.62
CA VAL A 50 -5.05 -12.16 5.56
C VAL A 50 -3.96 -11.12 5.48
N CYS A 51 -4.35 -9.87 5.20
CA CYS A 51 -3.44 -8.74 5.27
C CYS A 51 -3.09 -8.53 6.74
N LEU A 52 -1.84 -8.80 7.10
CA LEU A 52 -1.32 -8.61 8.46
C LEU A 52 -0.79 -7.20 8.67
N GLY A 53 -0.66 -6.43 7.58
CA GLY A 53 -0.23 -5.05 7.62
C GLY A 53 0.39 -4.61 6.31
N TRP A 54 1.07 -3.48 6.36
CA TRP A 54 1.76 -2.88 5.24
C TRP A 54 3.06 -2.22 5.71
N THR A 55 4.01 -2.12 4.79
CA THR A 55 5.27 -1.43 5.00
C THR A 55 5.50 -0.43 3.87
N MET A 56 5.97 0.76 4.22
CA MET A 56 6.16 1.91 3.36
C MET A 56 7.58 2.44 3.51
N ASN A 57 8.28 2.58 2.38
CA ASN A 57 9.66 3.05 2.35
C ASN A 57 9.73 4.44 1.71
N GLY A 58 10.12 5.44 2.50
CA GLY A 58 10.33 6.81 2.00
C GLY A 58 9.36 7.83 2.59
N ASN A 59 8.21 7.38 3.10
CA ASN A 59 7.25 8.21 3.84
C ASN A 59 6.94 7.73 5.25
N SER A 60 6.19 8.58 5.97
CA SER A 60 5.63 8.26 7.29
C SER A 60 4.10 8.16 7.19
N PRO A 61 3.46 7.13 7.77
CA PRO A 61 4.06 6.08 8.61
C PRO A 61 4.82 5.03 7.77
N ALA A 62 5.89 4.46 8.33
CA ALA A 62 6.69 3.46 7.63
C ALA A 62 6.07 2.04 7.67
N SER A 63 5.11 1.80 8.55
CA SER A 63 4.36 0.54 8.60
C SER A 63 3.06 0.68 9.39
N GLY A 64 2.15 -0.27 9.20
CA GLY A 64 0.92 -0.41 9.97
C GLY A 64 0.37 -1.82 9.91
N SER A 65 -0.52 -2.17 10.84
CA SER A 65 -1.16 -3.49 10.93
C SER A 65 -2.61 -3.51 10.42
N ALA A 66 -3.11 -2.38 9.92
CA ALA A 66 -4.44 -2.28 9.36
C ALA A 66 -4.43 -2.64 7.87
N SER A 67 -5.53 -3.17 7.35
CA SER A 67 -5.72 -3.42 5.91
C SER A 67 -5.96 -2.16 5.09
N SER A 68 -6.04 -0.99 5.73
CA SER A 68 -6.14 0.30 5.05
C SER A 68 -5.41 1.40 5.83
N PHE A 69 -4.89 2.39 5.11
CA PHE A 69 -4.28 3.57 5.68
C PHE A 69 -4.33 4.76 4.72
N ALA A 70 -4.14 5.95 5.28
CA ALA A 70 -3.96 7.16 4.51
C ALA A 70 -2.65 7.84 4.92
N MET A 71 -1.95 8.43 3.96
CA MET A 71 -0.70 9.14 4.18
C MET A 71 -0.53 10.30 3.20
N THR A 72 0.35 11.25 3.52
CA THR A 72 0.67 12.38 2.62
C THR A 72 1.96 12.09 1.89
N LEU A 73 1.90 12.05 0.55
CA LEU A 73 3.06 11.76 -0.28
C LEU A 73 4.02 12.96 -0.33
N THR A 74 5.08 12.87 0.46
CA THR A 74 6.14 13.90 0.61
C THR A 74 7.49 13.47 0.04
N ASN A 75 7.63 12.21 -0.40
CA ASN A 75 8.83 11.67 -1.03
C ASN A 75 8.46 10.50 -1.96
N HIS A 76 9.38 10.06 -2.82
CA HIS A 76 9.26 8.82 -3.57
C HIS A 76 9.07 7.66 -2.61
N ASP A 77 8.17 6.75 -2.97
CA ASP A 77 7.70 5.76 -2.02
C ASP A 77 7.51 4.36 -2.65
N ALA A 78 7.79 3.33 -1.85
CA ALA A 78 7.48 1.96 -2.18
C ALA A 78 6.65 1.33 -1.04
N LEU A 79 5.42 0.95 -1.38
CA LEU A 79 4.46 0.31 -0.49
C LEU A 79 4.37 -1.19 -0.78
N SER A 80 4.53 -2.02 0.25
CA SER A 80 4.28 -3.45 0.19
C SER A 80 3.23 -3.89 1.22
N ASP A 81 2.27 -4.70 0.78
CA ASP A 81 1.44 -5.53 1.67
C ASP A 81 2.31 -6.57 2.38
N GLN A 82 1.94 -6.95 3.61
CA GLN A 82 2.42 -8.11 4.33
C GLN A 82 1.24 -9.07 4.50
N ASP A 83 1.06 -9.98 3.56
CA ASP A 83 0.09 -11.06 3.69
C ASP A 83 0.65 -12.20 4.54
N GLY A 84 -0.17 -12.69 5.46
CA GLY A 84 0.06 -13.97 6.12
C GLY A 84 -0.69 -15.05 5.37
N ASP A 85 0.01 -16.14 5.02
CA ASP A 85 -0.65 -17.37 4.63
C ASP A 85 -1.41 -17.89 5.85
N GLY A 86 -2.74 -17.74 5.83
CA GLY A 86 -3.61 -18.26 6.87
C GLY A 86 -3.71 -19.76 6.79
N LEU A 87 -2.60 -20.50 6.98
CA LEU A 87 -2.68 -21.89 7.40
C LEU A 87 -3.10 -21.90 8.88
N LEU A 88 -4.40 -21.80 9.13
CA LEU A 88 -4.98 -22.34 10.35
C LEU A 88 -4.72 -23.85 10.30
N THR A 89 -3.69 -24.30 11.03
CA THR A 89 -3.46 -25.71 11.39
C THR A 89 -4.69 -26.31 12.05
#